data_AF-A0A423NYQ9-F1
#
_entry.id   AF-A0A423NYQ9-F1
#
_cell.length_a   1.000
_cell.length_b   1.000
_cell.length_c   1.000
_cell.angle_alpha   90.00
_cell.angle_beta   90.00
_cell.angle_gamma   90.00
#
_symmetry.space_group_name_H-M   'P 1'
#
loop_
_entity.id
_entity.type
_entity.pdbx_description
1 polymer ?
#
loop_
_entity_poly.entity_id
_entity_poly.type
_entity_poly.pdbx_seq_one_letter_code
_entity_poly.pdbx_strand_id
1 'polypeptide(L)'
;MAVLALAGCATDPAPIEQMRLTEQAITQAKAVGATADDVPEMKLAETKYNRAKGNMADESYRNARMRAEQAELDARLAEAKVLTQKSEEQVNVLNTRIVRLRKQLGDAQ
;
A
#
# COMPACT_ATOMS: atom_id res chain seq x y z
N MET A 1 -24.75 8.01 -49.41
CA MET A 1 -24.00 8.59 -48.27
C MET A 1 -24.29 7.73 -47.04
N ALA A 2 -23.43 6.77 -46.74
CA ALA A 2 -23.55 5.95 -45.55
C ALA A 2 -22.65 6.54 -44.47
N VAL A 3 -23.25 7.14 -43.44
CA VAL A 3 -22.52 7.59 -42.26
C VAL A 3 -22.46 6.38 -41.31
N LEU A 4 -21.32 5.71 -41.30
CA LEU A 4 -20.98 4.75 -40.25
C LEU A 4 -20.62 5.53 -38.99
N ALA A 5 -21.58 5.66 -38.08
CA ALA A 5 -21.33 6.16 -36.75
C ALA A 5 -20.53 5.12 -35.96
N LEU A 6 -19.23 5.36 -35.78
CA LEU A 6 -18.39 4.67 -34.81
C LEU A 6 -18.80 5.12 -33.40
N ALA A 7 -19.87 4.55 -32.85
CA ALA A 7 -20.21 4.68 -31.44
C ALA A 7 -19.29 3.75 -30.62
N GLY A 8 -18.02 4.12 -30.49
CA GLY A 8 -17.18 3.57 -29.43
C GLY A 8 -17.70 4.07 -28.09
N CYS A 9 -18.06 3.17 -27.18
CA CYS A 9 -18.49 3.53 -25.83
C CYS A 9 -17.35 4.28 -25.12
N ALA A 10 -17.46 5.60 -24.99
CA ALA A 10 -16.47 6.48 -24.38
C ALA A 10 -16.63 6.62 -22.85
N THR A 11 -17.23 5.62 -22.19
CA THR A 11 -17.44 5.61 -20.74
C THR A 11 -16.52 4.59 -20.12
N ASP A 12 -15.51 5.04 -19.37
CA ASP A 12 -14.69 4.16 -18.53
C ASP A 12 -15.62 3.42 -17.55
N PRO A 13 -15.63 2.07 -17.51
CA PRO A 13 -16.49 1.35 -16.59
C PRO A 13 -16.06 1.58 -15.14
N ALA A 14 -17.00 1.42 -14.21
CA ALA A 14 -16.72 1.55 -12.78
C ALA A 14 -15.58 0.60 -12.35
N PRO A 15 -14.48 1.11 -11.75
CA PRO A 15 -13.30 0.32 -11.42
C PRO A 15 -13.47 -0.45 -10.09
N ILE A 16 -14.54 -1.23 -9.96
CA ILE A 16 -14.91 -1.93 -8.71
C ILE A 16 -13.78 -2.83 -8.20
N GLU A 17 -13.19 -3.63 -9.07
CA GLU A 17 -12.14 -4.56 -8.68
C GLU A 17 -10.87 -3.81 -8.24
N GLN A 18 -10.53 -2.72 -8.90
CA GLN A 18 -9.39 -1.88 -8.49
C GLN A 18 -9.65 -1.25 -7.11
N MET A 19 -10.87 -0.77 -6.85
CA MET A 19 -11.24 -0.24 -5.52
C MET A 19 -11.09 -1.30 -4.41
N ARG A 20 -11.44 -2.56 -4.71
CA ARG A 20 -11.29 -3.70 -3.80
C ARG A 20 -9.81 -4.05 -3.55
N LEU A 21 -8.99 -4.08 -4.60
CA LEU A 21 -7.54 -4.34 -4.49
C LEU A 21 -6.84 -3.26 -3.67
N THR A 22 -7.18 -2.00 -3.89
CA THR A 22 -6.63 -0.88 -3.11
C THR A 22 -7.01 -0.97 -1.63
N GLU A 23 -8.27 -1.31 -1.31
CA GLU A 23 -8.71 -1.52 0.09
C GLU A 23 -7.97 -2.67 0.76
N GLN A 24 -7.75 -3.76 0.02
CA GLN A 24 -6.98 -4.90 0.49
C GLN A 24 -5.53 -4.51 0.80
N ALA A 25 -4.87 -3.74 -0.07
CA ALA A 25 -3.50 -3.26 0.17
C ALA A 25 -3.42 -2.33 1.40
N ILE A 26 -4.38 -1.42 1.57
CA ILE A 26 -4.50 -0.58 2.77
C ILE A 26 -4.65 -1.44 4.04
N THR A 27 -5.47 -2.49 3.97
CA THR A 27 -5.68 -3.41 5.10
C THR A 27 -4.41 -4.20 5.43
N GLN A 28 -3.68 -4.66 4.42
CA GLN A 28 -2.40 -5.35 4.59
C GLN A 28 -1.35 -4.44 5.25
N ALA A 29 -1.20 -3.21 4.75
CA ALA A 29 -0.31 -2.22 5.34
C ALA A 29 -0.64 -1.94 6.83
N LYS A 30 -1.93 -1.82 7.17
CA LYS A 30 -2.36 -1.68 8.57
C LYS A 30 -2.02 -2.90 9.42
N ALA A 31 -2.21 -4.11 8.89
CA ALA A 31 -1.94 -5.35 9.60
C ALA A 31 -0.45 -5.48 10.00
N VAL A 32 0.47 -4.92 9.20
CA VAL A 32 1.90 -4.87 9.56
C VAL A 32 2.26 -3.69 10.44
N GLY A 33 1.32 -2.79 10.77
CA GLY A 33 1.52 -1.64 11.65
C GLY A 33 1.82 -0.33 10.93
N ALA A 34 1.61 -0.23 9.62
CA ALA A 34 1.67 1.06 8.93
C ALA A 34 0.42 1.88 9.28
N THR A 35 0.58 2.89 10.15
CA THR A 35 -0.48 3.83 10.52
C THR A 35 -0.30 5.15 9.76
N ALA A 36 -1.37 5.91 9.57
CA ALA A 36 -1.30 7.23 8.92
C ALA A 36 -0.58 8.29 9.77
N ASP A 37 -0.44 8.05 11.08
CA ASP A 37 0.28 8.94 12.00
C ASP A 37 1.79 8.71 11.95
N ASP A 38 2.22 7.46 11.75
CA ASP A 38 3.63 7.09 11.77
C ASP A 38 4.26 7.00 10.36
N VAL A 39 3.47 6.67 9.33
CA VAL A 39 3.97 6.39 7.98
C VAL A 39 3.36 7.37 6.97
N PRO A 40 4.13 8.34 6.43
CA PRO A 40 3.62 9.34 5.49
C PRO A 40 2.96 8.75 4.24
N GLU A 41 3.51 7.65 3.71
CA GLU A 41 2.93 6.94 2.57
C GLU A 41 1.55 6.37 2.88
N MET A 42 1.33 5.89 4.11
CA MET A 42 0.02 5.39 4.52
C MET A 42 -1.02 6.52 4.54
N LYS A 43 -0.65 7.71 5.02
CA LYS A 43 -1.51 8.90 4.97
C LYS A 43 -1.85 9.30 3.53
N LEU A 44 -0.89 9.22 2.61
CA LEU A 44 -1.12 9.46 1.19
C LEU A 44 -2.08 8.43 0.60
N ALA A 45 -1.88 7.14 0.90
CA ALA A 45 -2.74 6.05 0.47
C ALA A 45 -4.20 6.28 0.88
N GLU A 46 -4.45 6.53 2.17
CA GLU A 46 -5.80 6.77 2.68
C GLU A 46 -6.43 8.04 2.07
N THR A 47 -5.65 9.12 1.93
CA THR A 47 -6.12 10.37 1.32
C THR A 47 -6.53 10.15 -0.13
N LYS A 48 -5.69 9.46 -0.93
CA LYS A 48 -5.96 9.17 -2.34
C LYS A 48 -7.13 8.20 -2.49
N TYR A 49 -7.25 7.19 -1.62
CA TYR A 49 -8.36 6.25 -1.66
C TYR A 49 -9.70 6.92 -1.30
N ASN A 50 -9.71 7.81 -0.31
CA ASN A 50 -10.89 8.64 -0.01
C ASN A 50 -11.30 9.51 -1.20
N ARG A 51 -10.32 10.10 -1.89
CA ARG A 51 -10.54 10.84 -3.13
C ARG A 51 -11.00 9.95 -4.30
N ALA A 52 -10.61 8.68 -4.33
CA ALA A 52 -11.07 7.70 -5.31
C ALA A 52 -12.55 7.34 -5.06
N LYS A 53 -12.95 7.15 -3.80
CA LYS A 53 -14.37 6.95 -3.42
C LYS A 53 -15.24 8.15 -3.80
N GLY A 54 -14.74 9.38 -3.63
CA GLY A 54 -15.44 10.58 -4.14
C GLY A 54 -15.66 10.52 -5.65
N ASN A 55 -14.60 10.22 -6.41
CA ASN A 55 -14.71 10.06 -7.87
C ASN A 55 -15.64 8.91 -8.28
N MET A 56 -15.77 7.85 -7.48
CA MET A 56 -16.75 6.78 -7.72
C MET A 56 -18.18 7.31 -7.58
N ALA A 57 -18.45 8.13 -6.56
CA ALA A 57 -19.76 8.74 -6.35
C ALA A 57 -20.12 9.76 -7.45
N ASP A 58 -19.12 10.46 -7.98
CA ASP A 58 -19.27 11.42 -9.08
C ASP A 58 -19.30 10.73 -10.47
N GLU A 59 -19.27 9.39 -10.52
CA GLU A 59 -19.14 8.59 -11.75
C GLU A 59 -17.91 8.95 -12.62
N SER A 60 -16.91 9.59 -12.00
CA SER A 60 -15.64 9.95 -12.61
C SER A 60 -14.69 8.74 -12.62
N TYR A 61 -15.09 7.66 -13.29
CA TYR A 61 -14.49 6.34 -13.19
C TYR A 61 -13.00 6.29 -13.58
N ARG A 62 -12.59 7.07 -14.59
CA ARG A 62 -11.17 7.21 -14.94
C ARG A 62 -10.35 7.77 -13.79
N ASN A 63 -10.84 8.84 -13.16
CA ASN A 63 -10.17 9.47 -12.04
C ASN A 63 -10.23 8.61 -10.79
N ALA A 64 -11.32 7.85 -10.58
CA ALA A 64 -11.42 6.87 -9.51
C ALA A 64 -10.33 5.79 -9.65
N ARG A 65 -10.20 5.19 -10.84
CA ARG A 65 -9.19 4.17 -11.14
C ARG A 65 -7.77 4.69 -10.89
N MET A 66 -7.42 5.83 -11.48
CA MET A 66 -6.09 6.44 -11.33
C MET A 66 -5.75 6.73 -9.87
N ARG A 67 -6.70 7.25 -9.08
CA ARG A 67 -6.46 7.53 -7.66
C ARG A 67 -6.37 6.26 -6.81
N ALA A 68 -7.16 5.22 -7.14
CA ALA A 68 -7.12 3.93 -6.47
C ALA A 68 -5.79 3.21 -6.71
N GLU A 69 -5.28 3.19 -7.94
CA GLU A 69 -3.96 2.62 -8.28
C GLU A 69 -2.82 3.34 -7.54
N GLN A 70 -2.85 4.67 -7.50
CA GLN A 70 -1.86 5.45 -6.74
C GLN A 70 -1.95 5.18 -5.24
N ALA A 71 -3.16 5.04 -4.69
CA ALA A 71 -3.35 4.70 -3.29
C ALA A 71 -2.87 3.28 -2.97
N GLU A 72 -3.06 2.32 -3.88
CA GLU A 72 -2.57 0.95 -3.73
C GLU A 72 -1.04 0.93 -3.68
N LEU A 73 -0.38 1.65 -4.59
CA LEU A 73 1.07 1.76 -4.62
C LEU A 73 1.62 2.36 -3.33
N ASP A 74 1.02 3.46 -2.85
CA ASP A 74 1.43 4.10 -1.59
C ASP A 74 1.23 3.16 -0.39
N ALA A 75 0.14 2.39 -0.35
CA ALA A 75 -0.12 1.42 0.71
C ALA A 75 0.93 0.29 0.72
N ARG A 76 1.28 -0.25 -0.45
CA ARG A 76 2.33 -1.27 -0.59
C ARG A 76 3.70 -0.72 -0.21
N LEU A 77 3.97 0.54 -0.52
CA LEU A 77 5.21 1.21 -0.10
C LEU A 77 5.26 1.38 1.43
N ALA A 78 4.14 1.78 2.04
CA ALA A 78 4.03 1.88 3.50
C ALA A 78 4.24 0.53 4.19
N GLU A 79 3.61 -0.53 3.68
CA GLU A 79 3.79 -1.91 4.15
C GLU A 79 5.27 -2.32 4.09
N ALA A 80 5.90 -2.16 2.93
CA ALA A 80 7.29 -2.55 2.70
C ALA A 80 8.26 -1.81 3.64
N LYS A 81 8.06 -0.51 3.87
CA LYS A 81 8.86 0.28 4.80
C LYS A 81 8.79 -0.25 6.23
N VAL A 82 7.58 -0.51 6.73
CA VAL A 82 7.39 -1.02 8.10
C VAL A 82 7.98 -2.42 8.24
N LEU A 83 7.77 -3.30 7.27
CA LEU A 83 8.36 -4.64 7.28
C LEU A 83 9.89 -4.60 7.25
N THR A 84 10.48 -3.67 6.49
CA THR A 84 11.93 -3.48 6.42
C THR A 84 12.48 -3.05 7.77
N GLN A 85 11.89 -2.03 8.39
CA GLN A 85 12.28 -1.56 9.72
C GLN A 85 12.21 -2.67 10.77
N LYS A 86 11.11 -3.44 10.79
CA LYS A 86 10.94 -4.59 11.69
C LYS A 86 12.00 -5.67 11.45
N SER A 87 12.34 -5.92 10.20
CA SER A 87 13.35 -6.92 9.84
C SER A 87 14.74 -6.50 10.32
N GLU A 88 15.11 -5.23 10.13
CA GLU A 88 16.37 -4.68 10.62
C GLU A 88 16.48 -4.75 12.15
N GLU A 89 15.40 -4.43 12.87
CA GLU A 89 15.36 -4.56 14.33
C GLU A 89 15.57 -6.02 14.77
N GLN A 90 14.90 -6.97 14.13
CA GLN A 90 15.06 -8.40 14.43
C GLN A 90 16.50 -8.89 14.19
N VAL A 91 17.12 -8.46 13.08
CA VAL A 91 18.53 -8.76 12.79
C VAL A 91 19.45 -8.20 13.87
N ASN A 92 19.23 -6.96 14.32
CA ASN A 92 20.01 -6.34 15.39
C ASN A 92 19.88 -7.08 16.73
N VAL A 93 18.65 -7.51 17.08
CA VAL A 93 18.40 -8.33 18.27
C VAL A 93 19.15 -9.66 18.19
N LEU A 94 19.10 -10.35 17.05
CA LEU A 94 19.81 -11.62 16.84
C LEU A 94 21.32 -11.45 16.92
N ASN A 95 21.89 -10.43 16.27
CA ASN A 95 23.32 -10.13 16.34
C ASN A 95 23.78 -9.86 17.79
N THR A 96 23.01 -9.08 18.55
CA THR A 96 23.29 -8.82 19.97
C THR A 96 23.30 -10.11 20.79
N ARG A 97 22.36 -11.03 20.55
CA ARG A 97 22.32 -12.34 21.21
C ARG A 97 23.53 -13.19 20.86
N ILE A 98 23.94 -13.22 19.59
CA ILE A 98 25.12 -13.94 19.12
C ILE A 98 26.39 -13.41 19.79
N VAL A 99 26.57 -12.08 19.86
CA VAL A 99 27.73 -11.47 20.53
C VAL A 99 27.79 -11.86 22.00
N ARG A 100 26.66 -11.81 22.71
CA ARG A 100 26.58 -12.20 24.12
C ARG A 100 26.93 -13.68 24.32
N LEU A 101 26.39 -14.56 23.48
CA LEU A 101 26.68 -16.00 23.55
C LEU A 101 28.17 -16.28 23.32
N ARG A 102 28.79 -15.63 22.32
CA ARG A 102 30.23 -15.77 22.07
C ARG A 102 31.07 -15.35 23.27
N LYS A 103 30.70 -14.24 23.93
CA LYS A 103 31.38 -13.79 25.15
C LYS A 103 31.27 -14.82 26.27
N GLN A 104 30.06 -15.32 26.53
CA GLN A 104 29.83 -16.33 27.58
C GLN A 104 30.62 -17.63 27.35
N LEU A 105 30.76 -18.06 26.09
CA LEU A 105 31.54 -19.24 25.73
C LEU A 105 33.05 -19.01 25.85
N GLY A 106 33.52 -17.80 25.55
CA GLY A 106 34.93 -17.43 25.72
C GLY A 106 35.34 -17.24 27.19
N ASP A 107 34.45 -16.69 28.03
CA ASP A 107 34.69 -16.52 29.47
C ASP A 107 34.62 -17.87 30.24
N ALA A 108 34.09 -18.93 29.62
CA ALA A 108 33.93 -20.27 30.20
C ALA A 108 35.08 -21.24 29.86
N GLN A 109 36.09 -20.80 29.10
CA GLN A 109 37.33 -21.52 28.80
C GLN A 109 38.48 -21.00 29.64
#